data_AF-A0A5D0Q4Y5-F1
#
_entry.id   AF-A0A5D0Q4Y5-F1
#
_cell.length_a   1.000
_cell.length_b   1.000
_cell.length_c   1.000
_cell.angle_alpha   90.00
_cell.angle_beta   90.00
_cell.angle_gamma   90.00
#
_symmetry.space_group_name_H-M   'P 1'
#
loop_
_entity.id
_entity.type
_entity.pdbx_description
1 polymer ?
#
loop_
_entity_poly.entity_id
_entity_poly.type
_entity_poly.pdbx_seq_one_letter_code
_entity_poly.pdbx_strand_id
1 'polypeptide(L)'
;MSTLGLLPGRSRVAAGVVTAVLLTALTGSTGGLTTARPYDLGCPAWTERHRSIDATRAQDRERAFLCLVRDAGGPMFPPGEPDQALLGRGRALCAQPGWRRADEWLRSGDFTINLHGLDSALVFLCPDAVGGAALRPSDELLAADEADYVAASNAACRDPWPRTRARAQGTAAYFTSEGGGYHLADDRDPANEDGVEHDYDGLLAAGETGVAVRTIGGRGLCVTVKAFGEAPPLRLKGWQEVAEVGVTSRSGRLAVPVLRPGGEEGAGRALPNLAIDGPGHYRVRVYARADADSAGMLPAEWHLIVVHPGRSRKEVVHR
;
A
#
# COMPACT_ATOMS: atom_id res chain seq x y z
N MET A 1 -26.59 -53.69 78.22
CA MET A 1 -26.77 -55.16 78.18
C MET A 1 -27.10 -55.55 76.76
N SER A 2 -26.33 -56.50 76.21
CA SER A 2 -26.75 -57.48 75.18
C SER A 2 -26.99 -56.92 73.77
N THR A 3 -26.03 -57.09 72.83
CA THR A 3 -25.92 -58.18 71.82
C THR A 3 -27.02 -58.15 70.75
N LEU A 4 -26.88 -58.51 69.46
CA LEU A 4 -25.84 -58.90 68.49
C LEU A 4 -26.65 -59.55 67.34
N GLY A 5 -26.24 -59.38 66.07
CA GLY A 5 -26.67 -60.25 64.95
C GLY A 5 -27.79 -59.68 64.07
N LEU A 6 -27.85 -59.90 62.76
CA LEU A 6 -27.04 -60.69 61.83
C LEU A 6 -27.46 -60.24 60.40
N LEU A 7 -26.49 -60.05 59.50
CA LEU A 7 -26.66 -60.09 58.03
C LEU A 7 -27.11 -61.52 57.60
N PRO A 8 -27.57 -61.83 56.36
CA PRO A 8 -27.22 -61.19 55.08
C PRO A 8 -28.35 -61.17 54.01
N GLY A 9 -28.08 -60.61 52.82
CA GLY A 9 -28.78 -61.10 51.63
C GLY A 9 -28.89 -60.16 50.42
N ARG A 10 -28.04 -60.44 49.43
CA ARG A 10 -28.29 -60.30 47.99
C ARG A 10 -28.13 -58.92 47.36
N SER A 11 -26.88 -58.66 46.99
CA SER A 11 -26.50 -57.84 45.84
C SER A 11 -27.19 -58.34 44.57
N ARG A 12 -27.99 -57.46 43.93
CA ARG A 12 -28.31 -57.56 42.51
C ARG A 12 -27.68 -56.35 41.82
N VAL A 13 -26.64 -56.65 41.05
CA VAL A 13 -25.99 -55.74 40.11
C VAL A 13 -27.02 -55.36 39.05
N ALA A 14 -27.47 -54.11 39.07
CA ALA A 14 -28.25 -53.55 37.97
C ALA A 14 -27.25 -53.18 36.85
N ALA A 15 -27.29 -53.95 35.76
CA ALA A 15 -26.60 -53.66 34.53
C ALA A 15 -27.14 -52.35 33.95
N GLY A 16 -26.34 -51.28 34.02
CA GLY A 16 -26.61 -50.04 33.32
C GLY A 16 -26.46 -50.25 31.82
N VAL A 17 -27.57 -50.12 31.09
CA VAL A 17 -27.58 -50.00 29.64
C VAL A 17 -26.91 -48.66 29.30
N VAL A 18 -25.63 -48.71 28.92
CA VAL A 18 -24.95 -47.57 28.30
C VAL A 18 -25.48 -47.48 26.87
N THR A 19 -26.44 -46.59 26.65
CA THR A 19 -26.86 -46.19 25.31
C THR A 19 -25.70 -45.41 24.68
N ALA A 20 -24.86 -46.11 23.91
CA ALA A 20 -23.88 -45.48 23.04
C ALA A 20 -24.64 -44.71 21.95
N VAL A 21 -24.84 -43.42 22.18
CA VAL A 21 -25.25 -42.49 21.13
C VAL A 21 -24.06 -42.38 20.18
N LEU A 22 -24.11 -43.15 19.09
CA LEU A 22 -23.29 -42.91 17.90
C LEU A 22 -23.72 -41.57 17.30
N LEU A 23 -23.14 -40.48 17.82
CA LEU A 23 -22.99 -39.25 17.07
C LEU A 23 -22.06 -39.57 15.91
N THR A 24 -22.65 -39.95 14.79
CA THR A 24 -22.00 -39.83 13.49
C THR A 24 -21.78 -38.34 13.26
N ALA A 25 -20.64 -37.85 13.75
CA ALA A 25 -20.04 -36.65 13.22
C ALA A 25 -19.78 -36.94 11.74
N LEU A 26 -20.69 -36.47 10.88
CA LEU A 26 -20.32 -36.12 9.52
C LEU A 26 -19.18 -35.12 9.66
N THR A 27 -17.95 -35.63 9.63
CA THR A 27 -16.76 -34.87 9.30
C THR A 27 -16.95 -34.40 7.86
N GLY A 28 -17.79 -33.39 7.68
CA GLY A 28 -17.65 -32.47 6.57
C GLY A 28 -16.24 -31.94 6.71
N SER A 29 -15.37 -32.35 5.79
CA SER A 29 -13.99 -31.95 5.71
C SER A 29 -13.92 -30.44 5.93
N THR A 30 -13.39 -30.02 7.07
CA THR A 30 -12.79 -28.71 7.22
C THR A 30 -11.64 -28.67 6.23
N GLY A 31 -11.97 -28.21 5.01
CA GLY A 31 -11.02 -27.95 3.95
C GLY A 31 -9.94 -27.06 4.52
N GLY A 32 -8.72 -27.60 4.51
CA GLY A 32 -7.57 -27.06 5.19
C GLY A 32 -7.27 -25.62 4.80
N LEU A 33 -6.60 -24.95 5.73
CA LEU A 33 -5.85 -23.71 5.58
C LEU A 33 -5.30 -23.56 4.15
N THR A 34 -5.88 -22.65 3.39
CA THR A 34 -5.29 -22.19 2.14
C THR A 34 -4.87 -20.74 2.35
N THR A 35 -3.59 -20.58 2.71
CA THR A 35 -2.81 -19.38 2.40
C THR A 35 -2.60 -19.33 0.88
N ALA A 36 -3.67 -19.22 0.11
CA ALA A 36 -3.58 -19.24 -1.35
C ALA A 36 -2.96 -17.92 -1.82
N ARG A 37 -1.87 -17.99 -2.60
CA ARG A 37 -1.30 -16.81 -3.26
C ARG A 37 -2.20 -16.42 -4.44
N PRO A 38 -2.16 -15.15 -4.90
CA PRO A 38 -2.96 -14.69 -6.05
C PRO A 38 -2.87 -15.62 -7.27
N TYR A 39 -1.68 -16.18 -7.53
CA TYR A 39 -1.42 -17.10 -8.64
C TYR A 39 -1.97 -18.52 -8.46
N ASP A 40 -2.24 -18.97 -7.22
CA ASP A 40 -2.75 -20.32 -6.94
C ASP A 40 -4.27 -20.42 -7.14
N LEU A 41 -4.96 -19.29 -7.21
CA LEU A 41 -6.42 -19.20 -7.34
C LEU A 41 -6.91 -19.09 -8.80
N GLY A 42 -6.01 -19.08 -9.79
CA GLY A 42 -6.37 -18.81 -11.19
C GLY A 42 -6.91 -17.40 -11.41
N CYS A 43 -6.52 -16.44 -10.56
CA CYS A 43 -6.98 -15.06 -10.58
C CYS A 43 -6.74 -14.27 -11.87
N PRO A 44 -5.71 -14.54 -12.72
CA PRO A 44 -5.52 -13.80 -13.98
C PRO A 44 -6.73 -13.90 -14.94
N ALA A 45 -7.56 -14.93 -14.83
CA ALA A 45 -8.80 -15.02 -15.61
C ALA A 45 -9.89 -14.06 -15.11
N TRP A 46 -9.87 -13.66 -13.85
CA TRP A 46 -10.92 -12.88 -13.19
C TRP A 46 -10.60 -11.39 -13.15
N THR A 47 -9.32 -11.01 -12.99
CA THR A 47 -8.86 -9.62 -12.95
C THR A 47 -8.77 -8.97 -14.33
N GLU A 48 -8.50 -9.75 -15.39
CA GLU A 48 -8.40 -9.23 -16.77
C GLU A 48 -9.65 -9.48 -17.63
N ARG A 49 -10.34 -10.62 -17.48
CA ARG A 49 -11.39 -11.08 -18.44
C ARG A 49 -12.83 -11.03 -17.94
N HIS A 50 -13.09 -10.89 -16.64
CA HIS A 50 -14.46 -10.93 -16.06
C HIS A 50 -14.77 -9.70 -15.17
N ARG A 51 -14.44 -8.49 -15.66
CA ARG A 51 -14.57 -7.22 -14.91
C ARG A 51 -16.00 -6.83 -14.48
N SER A 52 -17.03 -7.61 -14.81
CA SER A 52 -18.40 -7.32 -14.39
C SER A 52 -19.06 -8.47 -13.64
N ILE A 53 -19.90 -8.11 -12.68
CA ILE A 53 -20.74 -9.06 -11.97
C ILE A 53 -21.67 -9.82 -12.90
N ASP A 54 -22.12 -9.18 -13.98
CA ASP A 54 -23.02 -9.78 -14.98
C ASP A 54 -22.34 -10.92 -15.75
N ALA A 55 -21.02 -10.83 -15.96
CA ALA A 55 -20.23 -11.88 -16.60
C ALA A 55 -19.79 -12.98 -15.61
N THR A 56 -20.08 -12.84 -14.31
CA THR A 56 -19.60 -13.71 -13.25
C THR A 56 -20.72 -14.58 -12.66
N ARG A 57 -20.57 -15.91 -12.80
CA ARG A 57 -21.55 -16.88 -12.24
C ARG A 57 -21.62 -16.75 -10.73
N ALA A 58 -22.80 -16.97 -10.14
CA ALA A 58 -23.04 -16.82 -8.71
C ALA A 58 -22.03 -17.60 -7.84
N GLN A 59 -21.72 -18.84 -8.23
CA GLN A 59 -20.75 -19.69 -7.52
C GLN A 59 -19.30 -19.19 -7.56
N ASP A 60 -18.97 -18.32 -8.53
CA ASP A 60 -17.61 -17.82 -8.75
C ASP A 60 -17.39 -16.44 -8.10
N ARG A 61 -18.45 -15.81 -7.57
CA ARG A 61 -18.39 -14.44 -7.03
C ARG A 61 -17.51 -14.30 -5.80
N GLU A 62 -17.58 -15.24 -4.86
CA GLU A 62 -16.69 -15.22 -3.68
C GLU A 62 -15.23 -15.35 -4.07
N ARG A 63 -14.93 -16.13 -5.12
CA ARG A 63 -13.59 -16.27 -5.67
C ARG A 63 -13.14 -14.98 -6.37
N ALA A 64 -14.01 -14.34 -7.14
CA ALA A 64 -13.73 -13.05 -7.77
C ALA A 64 -13.41 -11.97 -6.73
N PHE A 65 -14.19 -11.89 -5.64
CA PHE A 65 -13.89 -11.03 -4.48
C PHE A 65 -12.49 -11.33 -3.92
N LEU A 66 -12.21 -12.60 -3.60
CA LEU A 66 -10.92 -13.01 -3.03
C LEU A 66 -9.72 -12.71 -3.94
N CYS A 67 -9.90 -12.84 -5.26
CA CYS A 67 -8.88 -12.46 -6.23
C CYS A 67 -8.63 -10.96 -6.22
N LEU A 68 -9.68 -10.13 -6.31
CA LEU A 68 -9.53 -8.67 -6.36
C LEU A 68 -8.90 -8.11 -5.09
N VAL A 69 -9.32 -8.58 -3.92
CA VAL A 69 -8.78 -8.09 -2.65
C VAL A 69 -7.34 -8.56 -2.36
N ARG A 70 -6.82 -9.51 -3.15
CA ARG A 70 -5.45 -10.00 -3.05
C ARG A 70 -4.52 -9.49 -4.14
N ASP A 71 -5.05 -9.06 -5.29
CA ASP A 71 -4.29 -8.81 -6.52
C ASP A 71 -4.32 -7.35 -7.00
N ALA A 72 -5.27 -6.51 -6.56
CA ALA A 72 -5.48 -5.17 -7.11
C ALA A 72 -4.38 -4.14 -6.72
N GLY A 73 -3.20 -4.23 -7.35
CA GLY A 73 -2.10 -3.28 -7.16
C GLY A 73 -1.46 -3.31 -5.76
N GLY A 74 -1.79 -4.33 -4.97
CA GLY A 74 -1.43 -4.50 -3.57
C GLY A 74 -2.58 -5.19 -2.81
N PRO A 75 -2.31 -5.94 -1.71
CA PRO A 75 -3.38 -6.62 -1.02
C PRO A 75 -4.28 -5.59 -0.29
N MET A 76 -5.59 -5.64 -0.54
CA MET A 76 -6.56 -4.76 0.12
C MET A 76 -6.71 -5.04 1.61
N PHE A 77 -6.21 -6.19 2.06
CA PHE A 77 -6.19 -6.60 3.46
C PHE A 77 -4.78 -7.09 3.82
N PRO A 78 -4.43 -7.22 5.10
CA PRO A 78 -3.14 -7.75 5.51
C PRO A 78 -2.82 -9.10 4.84
N PRO A 79 -1.56 -9.31 4.41
CA PRO A 79 -1.16 -10.57 3.80
C PRO A 79 -1.31 -11.72 4.80
N GLY A 80 -1.70 -12.90 4.30
CA GLY A 80 -1.84 -14.11 5.12
C GLY A 80 -3.19 -14.25 5.84
N GLU A 81 -4.13 -13.32 5.65
CA GLU A 81 -5.50 -13.52 6.14
C GLU A 81 -6.19 -14.71 5.44
N PRO A 82 -6.82 -15.63 6.19
CA PRO A 82 -7.57 -16.75 5.62
C PRO A 82 -8.76 -16.27 4.79
N ASP A 83 -9.08 -16.99 3.70
CA ASP A 83 -10.19 -16.68 2.79
C ASP A 83 -11.52 -16.44 3.53
N GLN A 84 -11.82 -17.26 4.54
CA GLN A 84 -13.03 -17.13 5.34
C GLN A 84 -13.07 -15.85 6.19
N ALA A 85 -11.92 -15.39 6.68
CA ALA A 85 -11.82 -14.13 7.41
C ALA A 85 -12.07 -12.94 6.46
N LEU A 86 -11.48 -12.98 5.26
CA LEU A 86 -11.67 -11.98 4.22
C LEU A 86 -13.15 -11.91 3.76
N LEU A 87 -13.78 -13.06 3.50
CA LEU A 87 -15.19 -13.13 3.14
C LEU A 87 -16.10 -12.63 4.27
N GLY A 88 -15.80 -13.00 5.52
CA GLY A 88 -16.52 -12.51 6.69
C GLY A 88 -16.45 -10.99 6.82
N ARG A 89 -15.26 -10.42 6.66
CA ARG A 89 -15.03 -8.97 6.70
C ARG A 89 -15.72 -8.24 5.53
N GLY A 90 -15.62 -8.78 4.32
CA GLY A 90 -16.33 -8.24 3.15
C GLY A 90 -17.84 -8.16 3.37
N ARG A 91 -18.46 -9.24 3.88
CA ARG A 91 -19.89 -9.25 4.22
C ARG A 91 -20.24 -8.29 5.37
N ALA A 92 -19.36 -8.11 6.35
CA ALA A 92 -19.55 -7.13 7.41
C ALA A 92 -19.56 -5.69 6.86
N LEU A 93 -18.67 -5.38 5.91
CA LEU A 93 -18.64 -4.09 5.20
C LEU A 93 -19.92 -3.86 4.39
N CYS A 94 -20.44 -4.90 3.72
CA CYS A 94 -21.72 -4.83 3.01
C CYS A 94 -22.90 -4.43 3.92
N ALA A 95 -22.84 -4.76 5.22
CA ALA A 95 -23.87 -4.45 6.19
C ALA A 95 -23.75 -3.03 6.79
N GLN A 96 -22.65 -2.32 6.55
CA GLN A 96 -22.41 -0.99 7.10
C GLN A 96 -22.88 0.11 6.14
N PRO A 97 -23.83 0.98 6.54
CA PRO A 97 -24.14 2.17 5.77
C PRO A 97 -22.95 3.14 5.86
N GLY A 98 -22.31 3.44 4.72
CA GLY A 98 -21.28 4.48 4.66
C GLY A 98 -19.82 3.99 4.64
N TRP A 99 -19.55 2.69 4.42
CA TRP A 99 -18.17 2.22 4.15
C TRP A 99 -17.48 2.98 3.00
N ARG A 100 -18.26 3.67 2.15
CA ARG A 100 -17.83 4.60 1.09
C ARG A 100 -17.25 5.94 1.59
N ARG A 101 -17.24 6.25 2.89
CA ARG A 101 -16.72 7.53 3.40
C ARG A 101 -15.26 7.38 3.83
N ALA A 102 -14.34 7.87 3.00
CA ALA A 102 -12.94 8.02 3.33
C ALA A 102 -12.75 8.65 4.75
N ASP A 103 -13.59 9.63 5.11
CA ASP A 103 -13.57 10.29 6.41
C ASP A 103 -13.81 9.38 7.63
N GLU A 104 -14.71 8.40 7.54
CA GLU A 104 -15.03 7.49 8.65
C GLU A 104 -13.93 6.44 8.83
N TRP A 105 -13.31 6.01 7.73
CA TRP A 105 -12.16 5.12 7.74
C TRP A 105 -10.89 5.82 8.24
N LEU A 106 -10.61 7.05 7.78
CA LEU A 106 -9.50 7.85 8.30
C LEU A 106 -9.63 8.09 9.81
N ARG A 107 -10.87 8.21 10.31
CA ARG A 107 -11.17 8.32 11.74
C ARG A 107 -11.06 7.01 12.51
N SER A 108 -11.25 5.85 11.85
CA SER A 108 -11.12 4.55 12.53
C SER A 108 -9.68 4.23 12.89
N GLY A 109 -8.71 4.83 12.17
CA GLY A 109 -7.29 4.55 12.35
C GLY A 109 -6.89 3.14 11.89
N ASP A 110 -7.81 2.40 11.28
CA ASP A 110 -7.56 1.07 10.74
C ASP A 110 -7.01 1.18 9.31
N PHE A 111 -5.74 1.55 9.23
CA PHE A 111 -5.04 1.72 7.96
C PHE A 111 -4.64 0.38 7.30
N THR A 112 -5.04 -0.76 7.88
CA THR A 112 -4.66 -2.09 7.40
C THR A 112 -5.38 -2.51 6.12
N ILE A 113 -6.39 -1.73 5.70
CA ILE A 113 -7.25 -2.02 4.55
C ILE A 113 -6.99 -0.98 3.44
N ASN A 114 -6.76 -1.43 2.20
CA ASN A 114 -6.79 -0.55 1.03
C ASN A 114 -8.24 -0.39 0.55
N LEU A 115 -8.78 0.82 0.59
CA LEU A 115 -10.14 1.11 0.13
C LEU A 115 -10.22 1.33 -1.39
N HIS A 116 -9.09 1.59 -2.05
CA HIS A 116 -9.07 1.82 -3.49
C HIS A 116 -9.54 0.56 -4.23
N GLY A 117 -10.61 0.67 -5.01
CA GLY A 117 -11.22 -0.45 -5.73
C GLY A 117 -11.97 -1.46 -4.85
N LEU A 118 -12.14 -1.20 -3.55
CA LEU A 118 -12.89 -2.09 -2.65
C LEU A 118 -14.36 -2.21 -3.07
N ASP A 119 -14.94 -1.17 -3.67
CA ASP A 119 -16.26 -1.20 -4.28
C ASP A 119 -16.37 -2.23 -5.40
N SER A 120 -15.36 -2.25 -6.26
CA SER A 120 -15.21 -3.17 -7.38
C SER A 120 -15.05 -4.61 -6.91
N ALA A 121 -14.52 -4.83 -5.70
CA ALA A 121 -14.50 -6.14 -5.07
C ALA A 121 -15.84 -6.49 -4.38
N LEU A 122 -16.40 -5.57 -3.59
CA LEU A 122 -17.63 -5.81 -2.81
C LEU A 122 -18.86 -6.06 -3.68
N VAL A 123 -18.88 -5.56 -4.92
CA VAL A 123 -19.97 -5.83 -5.88
C VAL A 123 -20.23 -7.33 -6.05
N PHE A 124 -19.19 -8.18 -5.91
CA PHE A 124 -19.34 -9.62 -6.02
C PHE A 124 -20.00 -10.27 -4.79
N LEU A 125 -19.86 -9.69 -3.60
CA LEU A 125 -20.49 -10.21 -2.38
C LEU A 125 -21.89 -9.64 -2.15
N CYS A 126 -22.09 -8.36 -2.44
CA CYS A 126 -23.32 -7.65 -2.12
C CYS A 126 -23.71 -6.66 -3.22
N PRO A 127 -24.12 -7.16 -4.41
CA PRO A 127 -24.49 -6.31 -5.54
C PRO A 127 -25.58 -5.31 -5.20
N ASP A 128 -26.56 -5.66 -4.38
CA ASP A 128 -27.65 -4.73 -4.05
C ASP A 128 -27.18 -3.58 -3.14
N ALA A 129 -26.15 -3.82 -2.32
CA ALA A 129 -25.54 -2.81 -1.45
C ALA A 129 -24.58 -1.89 -2.23
N VAL A 130 -23.96 -2.40 -3.30
CA VAL A 130 -22.99 -1.68 -4.13
C VAL A 130 -23.62 -1.05 -5.38
N GLY A 131 -24.67 -1.66 -5.94
CA GLY A 131 -25.18 -1.44 -7.29
C GLY A 131 -26.65 -1.79 -7.51
N GLY A 132 -27.57 -1.18 -6.76
CA GLY A 132 -28.83 -0.79 -7.39
C GLY A 132 -28.53 0.14 -8.57
N ALA A 133 -29.34 0.14 -9.65
CA ALA A 133 -29.13 0.90 -10.90
C ALA A 133 -28.96 2.44 -10.76
N ALA A 134 -28.88 2.97 -9.54
CA ALA A 134 -28.37 4.29 -9.24
C ALA A 134 -27.01 4.14 -8.53
N LEU A 135 -26.00 4.87 -9.02
CA LEU A 135 -24.67 5.06 -8.44
C LEU A 135 -23.55 4.15 -9.00
N ARG A 136 -23.38 4.11 -10.33
CA ARG A 136 -22.01 4.32 -10.81
C ARG A 136 -21.63 5.71 -10.25
N PRO A 137 -20.62 5.84 -9.36
CA PRO A 137 -20.27 7.14 -8.83
C PRO A 137 -20.07 8.07 -10.01
N SER A 138 -20.64 9.27 -9.95
CA SER A 138 -20.37 10.26 -10.99
C SER A 138 -18.86 10.48 -11.05
N ASP A 139 -18.35 10.89 -12.20
CA ASP A 139 -16.93 11.24 -12.31
C ASP A 139 -16.54 12.30 -11.27
N GLU A 140 -17.49 13.15 -10.86
CA GLU A 140 -17.36 14.10 -9.75
C GLU A 140 -17.17 13.43 -8.38
N LEU A 141 -17.90 12.36 -8.07
CA LEU A 141 -17.71 11.61 -6.83
C LEU A 141 -16.40 10.84 -6.82
N LEU A 142 -15.98 10.26 -7.95
CA LEU A 142 -14.68 9.60 -8.07
C LEU A 142 -13.53 10.60 -7.90
N ALA A 143 -13.63 11.76 -8.54
CA ALA A 143 -12.65 12.83 -8.40
C ALA A 143 -12.57 13.37 -6.96
N ALA A 144 -13.71 13.46 -6.26
CA ALA A 144 -13.75 13.85 -4.86
C ALA A 144 -13.06 12.80 -3.96
N ASP A 145 -13.35 11.51 -4.14
CA ASP A 145 -12.73 10.42 -3.38
C ASP A 145 -11.21 10.33 -3.63
N GLU A 146 -10.77 10.47 -4.88
CA GLU A 146 -9.36 10.57 -5.24
C GLU A 146 -8.69 11.77 -4.56
N ALA A 147 -9.33 12.94 -4.58
CA ALA A 147 -8.81 14.14 -3.93
C ALA A 147 -8.70 13.97 -2.41
N ASP A 148 -9.69 13.36 -1.76
CA ASP A 148 -9.70 13.08 -0.33
C ASP A 148 -8.60 12.07 0.04
N TYR A 149 -8.43 11.01 -0.76
CA TYR A 149 -7.35 10.03 -0.59
C TYR A 149 -5.96 10.68 -0.73
N VAL A 150 -5.76 11.54 -1.73
CA VAL A 150 -4.51 12.29 -1.93
C VAL A 150 -4.26 13.26 -0.77
N ALA A 151 -5.29 13.97 -0.31
CA ALA A 151 -5.20 14.90 0.81
C ALA A 151 -4.82 14.16 2.11
N ALA A 152 -5.47 13.04 2.39
CA ALA A 152 -5.18 12.20 3.56
C ALA A 152 -3.76 11.62 3.53
N SER A 153 -3.33 11.10 2.38
CA SER A 153 -1.97 10.58 2.17
C SER A 153 -0.92 11.66 2.41
N ASN A 154 -1.12 12.87 1.86
CA ASN A 154 -0.25 14.01 2.13
C ASN A 154 -0.23 14.42 3.61
N ALA A 155 -1.38 14.37 4.27
CA ALA A 155 -1.52 14.72 5.68
C ALA A 155 -0.85 13.70 6.62
N ALA A 156 -0.59 12.47 6.16
CA ALA A 156 0.21 11.49 6.88
C ALA A 156 1.72 11.75 6.81
N CYS A 157 2.19 12.40 5.73
CA CYS A 157 3.61 12.64 5.55
C CYS A 157 4.18 13.71 6.49
N ARG A 158 5.42 13.46 6.94
CA ARG A 158 6.15 14.34 7.86
C ARG A 158 7.56 14.58 7.34
N ASP A 159 8.04 15.81 7.47
CA ASP A 159 9.44 16.16 7.19
C ASP A 159 10.35 15.40 8.18
N PRO A 160 11.25 14.50 7.70
CA PRO A 160 12.18 13.77 8.56
C PRO A 160 13.31 14.68 9.09
N TRP A 161 13.40 15.92 8.62
CA TRP A 161 14.39 16.91 9.03
C TRP A 161 13.79 18.31 9.28
N PRO A 162 12.85 18.44 10.24
CA PRO A 162 12.05 19.65 10.42
C PRO A 162 12.85 20.84 10.96
N ARG A 163 13.97 20.60 11.64
CA ARG A 163 14.80 21.65 12.25
C ARG A 163 15.77 22.31 11.28
N THR A 164 16.01 21.71 10.12
CA THR A 164 16.93 22.27 9.12
C THR A 164 16.14 22.93 8.01
N ARG A 165 16.34 24.25 7.89
CA ARG A 165 15.69 25.08 6.89
C ARG A 165 16.51 25.10 5.61
N ALA A 166 15.87 24.74 4.51
CA ALA A 166 16.41 24.85 3.17
C ALA A 166 15.90 26.13 2.49
N ARG A 167 16.51 26.56 1.38
CA ARG A 167 16.01 27.69 0.59
C ARG A 167 14.67 27.38 -0.07
N ALA A 168 14.48 26.12 -0.46
CA ALA A 168 13.20 25.58 -0.90
C ALA A 168 13.00 24.21 -0.27
N GLN A 169 11.79 23.92 0.22
CA GLN A 169 11.46 22.62 0.79
C GLN A 169 9.98 22.29 0.68
N GLY A 170 9.68 21.00 0.65
CA GLY A 170 8.32 20.49 0.67
C GLY A 170 8.33 19.01 1.02
N THR A 171 7.19 18.53 1.52
CA THR A 171 6.96 17.11 1.80
C THR A 171 5.66 16.71 1.14
N ALA A 172 5.55 15.53 0.55
CA ALA A 172 4.30 15.03 -0.03
C ALA A 172 4.28 13.50 0.04
N ALA A 173 3.08 12.92 -0.02
CA ALA A 173 2.97 11.53 -0.44
C ALA A 173 3.35 11.43 -1.92
N TYR A 174 3.96 10.33 -2.31
CA TYR A 174 4.27 10.03 -3.70
C TYR A 174 3.61 8.69 -4.07
N PHE A 175 2.89 8.70 -5.19
CA PHE A 175 2.20 7.55 -5.74
C PHE A 175 3.07 6.97 -6.85
N THR A 176 3.38 5.68 -6.78
CA THR A 176 4.26 4.98 -7.73
C THR A 176 3.45 4.01 -8.56
N SER A 177 3.76 3.89 -9.86
CA SER A 177 3.25 2.82 -10.72
C SER A 177 3.98 1.48 -10.49
N GLU A 178 3.58 0.44 -11.22
CA GLU A 178 4.29 -0.83 -11.27
C GLU A 178 5.77 -0.62 -11.66
N GLY A 179 6.70 -1.20 -10.89
CA GLY A 179 8.15 -1.06 -11.09
C GLY A 179 8.90 -0.31 -9.99
N GLY A 180 8.20 0.51 -9.18
CA GLY A 180 8.74 1.09 -7.94
C GLY A 180 9.88 2.11 -8.13
N GLY A 181 9.56 3.39 -8.10
CA GLY A 181 10.55 4.46 -8.18
C GLY A 181 9.95 5.78 -8.66
N TYR A 182 10.81 6.79 -8.82
CA TYR A 182 10.44 8.07 -9.42
C TYR A 182 11.66 8.81 -9.96
N HIS A 183 11.42 9.83 -10.77
CA HIS A 183 12.48 10.64 -11.36
C HIS A 183 12.48 12.08 -10.80
N LEU A 184 13.67 12.67 -10.71
CA LEU A 184 13.87 14.10 -10.55
C LEU A 184 14.38 14.62 -11.88
N ALA A 185 13.57 15.43 -12.54
CA ALA A 185 13.90 15.94 -13.86
C ALA A 185 13.19 17.27 -14.13
N ASP A 186 13.43 17.85 -15.29
CA ASP A 186 12.56 18.88 -15.84
C ASP A 186 11.50 18.22 -16.73
N ASP A 187 10.23 18.28 -16.32
CA ASP A 187 9.10 17.69 -17.03
C ASP A 187 8.80 18.36 -18.38
N ARG A 188 9.57 19.39 -18.72
CA ARG A 188 9.48 20.17 -19.97
C ARG A 188 10.68 20.01 -20.88
N ASP A 189 11.72 19.32 -20.43
CA ASP A 189 12.91 19.09 -21.24
C ASP A 189 12.69 17.84 -22.10
N PRO A 190 12.60 17.97 -23.43
CA PRO A 190 12.35 16.83 -24.32
C PRO A 190 13.47 15.78 -24.27
N ALA A 191 14.68 16.12 -23.79
CA ALA A 191 15.71 15.10 -23.57
C ALA A 191 15.42 14.17 -22.37
N ASN A 192 14.36 14.44 -21.61
CA ASN A 192 13.86 13.53 -20.58
C ASN A 192 12.77 12.57 -21.12
N GLU A 193 12.42 12.64 -22.41
CA GLU A 193 11.43 11.73 -23.02
C GLU A 193 11.90 10.27 -23.06
N ASP A 194 13.22 10.04 -23.12
CA ASP A 194 13.81 8.69 -23.11
C ASP A 194 13.86 8.07 -21.69
N GLY A 195 13.50 8.83 -20.65
CA GLY A 195 13.62 8.41 -19.26
C GLY A 195 15.07 8.18 -18.82
N VAL A 196 15.29 8.11 -17.51
CA VAL A 196 16.53 7.48 -17.01
C VAL A 196 16.24 5.99 -17.00
N GLU A 197 16.95 5.22 -17.82
CA GLU A 197 16.81 3.75 -17.87
C GLU A 197 16.95 3.19 -16.45
N HIS A 198 16.01 2.32 -16.05
CA HIS A 198 15.88 1.77 -14.69
C HIS A 198 16.96 0.71 -14.36
N ASP A 199 18.16 0.84 -14.92
CA ASP A 199 19.29 -0.02 -14.57
C ASP A 199 19.94 0.48 -13.28
N TYR A 200 19.31 0.14 -12.16
CA TYR A 200 19.76 0.55 -10.84
C TYR A 200 20.90 -0.35 -10.35
N ASP A 201 22.11 0.20 -10.25
CA ASP A 201 23.21 -0.38 -9.46
C ASP A 201 23.04 -0.15 -7.94
N GLY A 202 22.00 0.60 -7.53
CA GLY A 202 21.76 0.99 -6.14
C GLY A 202 20.46 1.78 -5.91
N LEU A 203 20.50 2.76 -5.01
CA LEU A 203 19.36 3.63 -4.71
C LEU A 203 19.06 4.63 -5.84
N LEU A 204 20.11 5.05 -6.55
CA LEU A 204 20.06 6.08 -7.57
C LEU A 204 20.53 5.53 -8.91
N ALA A 205 19.97 6.08 -9.98
CA ALA A 205 20.55 6.02 -11.31
C ALA A 205 20.53 7.44 -11.87
N ALA A 206 21.66 7.92 -12.41
CA ALA A 206 21.75 9.26 -12.97
C ALA A 206 21.72 9.22 -14.50
N GLY A 207 20.81 9.99 -15.07
CA GLY A 207 20.87 10.40 -16.47
C GLY A 207 21.65 11.70 -16.63
N GLU A 208 21.70 12.22 -17.85
CA GLU A 208 22.38 13.49 -18.13
C GLU A 208 21.67 14.69 -17.46
N THR A 209 20.34 14.67 -17.49
CA THR A 209 19.44 15.78 -17.12
C THR A 209 18.48 15.45 -15.99
N GLY A 210 18.55 14.23 -15.44
CA GLY A 210 17.68 13.77 -14.38
C GLY A 210 18.31 12.68 -13.50
N VAL A 211 17.61 12.34 -12.42
CA VAL A 211 18.00 11.28 -11.49
C VAL A 211 16.79 10.40 -11.24
N ALA A 212 16.91 9.09 -11.50
CA ALA A 212 15.95 8.11 -11.04
C ALA A 212 16.28 7.66 -9.61
N VAL A 213 15.23 7.45 -8.82
CA VAL A 213 15.30 7.03 -7.42
C VAL A 213 14.44 5.78 -7.26
N ARG A 214 15.08 4.70 -6.81
CA ARG A 214 14.43 3.41 -6.56
C ARG A 214 13.72 3.43 -5.20
N THR A 215 12.55 2.81 -5.09
CA THR A 215 11.92 2.52 -3.79
C THR A 215 12.54 1.29 -3.13
N ILE A 216 12.62 1.26 -1.80
CA ILE A 216 13.25 0.17 -1.04
C ILE A 216 12.28 -0.70 -0.21
N GLY A 217 11.02 -0.26 -0.04
CA GLY A 217 9.97 -0.92 0.74
C GLY A 217 8.69 -1.23 -0.06
N GLY A 218 8.53 -0.61 -1.24
CA GLY A 218 7.48 -0.97 -2.22
C GLY A 218 6.04 -0.68 -1.78
N ARG A 219 5.85 0.10 -0.71
CA ARG A 219 4.55 0.52 -0.18
C ARG A 219 4.63 1.97 0.26
N GLY A 220 3.52 2.72 0.18
CA GLY A 220 3.33 4.10 0.62
C GLY A 220 4.61 4.95 0.82
N LEU A 221 4.85 5.92 -0.04
CA LEU A 221 6.09 6.70 -0.02
C LEU A 221 5.84 8.14 0.43
N CYS A 222 6.60 8.62 1.42
CA CYS A 222 6.77 10.05 1.65
C CYS A 222 8.04 10.57 1.02
N VAL A 223 7.91 11.59 0.17
CA VAL A 223 9.05 12.33 -0.35
C VAL A 223 9.13 13.68 0.34
N THR A 224 10.28 13.96 0.94
CA THR A 224 10.66 15.31 1.39
C THR A 224 11.79 15.81 0.53
N VAL A 225 11.64 17.01 -0.02
CA VAL A 225 12.69 17.68 -0.81
C VAL A 225 13.20 18.90 -0.05
N LYS A 226 14.52 19.13 -0.13
CA LYS A 226 15.19 20.28 0.46
C LYS A 226 16.34 20.74 -0.44
N ALA A 227 16.29 21.99 -0.89
CA ALA A 227 17.33 22.60 -1.70
C ALA A 227 18.15 23.63 -0.90
N PHE A 228 19.47 23.44 -0.85
CA PHE A 228 20.40 24.23 -0.06
C PHE A 228 21.40 24.96 -0.96
N GLY A 229 21.80 26.16 -0.55
CA GLY A 229 22.85 26.90 -1.27
C GLY A 229 24.26 26.28 -1.14
N GLU A 230 24.44 25.36 -0.19
CA GLU A 230 25.67 24.62 0.05
C GLU A 230 25.35 23.22 0.56
N ALA A 231 26.33 22.30 0.49
CA ALA A 231 26.14 20.93 0.93
C ALA A 231 25.85 20.88 2.44
N PRO A 232 24.68 20.42 2.89
CA PRO A 232 24.41 20.32 4.31
C PRO A 232 25.14 19.10 4.91
N PRO A 233 25.36 19.07 6.24
CA PRO A 233 26.05 17.97 6.90
C PRO A 233 25.43 16.60 6.62
N LEU A 234 26.27 15.59 6.42
CA LEU A 234 25.85 14.21 6.20
C LEU A 234 25.23 13.63 7.48
N ARG A 235 24.12 12.90 7.33
CA ARG A 235 23.39 12.26 8.44
C ARG A 235 23.03 10.83 8.10
N LEU A 236 23.83 9.86 8.55
CA LEU A 236 23.60 8.44 8.24
C LEU A 236 22.70 7.75 9.27
N LYS A 237 22.72 8.21 10.52
CA LYS A 237 21.96 7.58 11.60
C LYS A 237 20.45 7.58 11.32
N GLY A 238 19.85 6.39 11.31
CA GLY A 238 18.41 6.19 11.14
C GLY A 238 17.95 6.13 9.68
N TRP A 239 18.89 6.09 8.73
CA TRP A 239 18.64 5.84 7.31
C TRP A 239 19.23 4.48 6.93
N GLN A 240 18.57 3.77 6.01
CA GLN A 240 19.00 2.46 5.55
C GLN A 240 19.92 2.57 4.35
N GLU A 241 19.57 3.45 3.40
CA GLU A 241 20.37 3.74 2.23
C GLU A 241 20.58 5.25 2.11
N VAL A 242 21.80 5.66 1.76
CA VAL A 242 22.14 7.06 1.46
C VAL A 242 23.06 7.08 0.27
N ALA A 243 22.65 7.73 -0.80
CA ALA A 243 23.44 7.86 -2.02
C ALA A 243 23.40 9.29 -2.55
N GLU A 244 24.44 9.70 -3.25
CA GLU A 244 24.56 11.03 -3.84
C GLU A 244 25.15 10.98 -5.24
N VAL A 245 24.50 11.64 -6.19
CA VAL A 245 24.96 11.72 -7.58
C VAL A 245 24.88 13.15 -8.11
N GLY A 246 25.60 13.44 -9.18
CA GLY A 246 25.54 14.74 -9.85
C GLY A 246 24.59 14.73 -11.05
N VAL A 247 23.88 15.84 -11.25
CA VAL A 247 22.97 16.05 -12.38
C VAL A 247 23.17 17.45 -12.96
N THR A 248 22.85 17.62 -14.25
CA THR A 248 22.87 18.93 -14.91
C THR A 248 21.44 19.40 -15.15
N SER A 249 21.05 20.51 -14.54
CA SER A 249 19.78 21.17 -14.86
C SER A 249 20.03 22.24 -15.92
N ARG A 250 19.62 22.00 -17.17
CA ARG A 250 19.86 22.93 -18.29
C ARG A 250 18.91 24.13 -18.27
N SER A 251 17.67 23.90 -17.86
CA SER A 251 16.62 24.92 -17.79
C SER A 251 16.60 25.66 -16.45
N GLY A 252 17.34 25.18 -15.45
CA GLY A 252 17.20 25.64 -14.07
C GLY A 252 15.94 25.09 -13.39
N ARG A 253 15.40 24.00 -13.91
CA ARG A 253 14.34 23.22 -13.28
C ARG A 253 14.85 21.83 -12.92
N LEU A 254 14.55 21.42 -11.70
CA LEU A 254 14.72 20.06 -11.21
C LEU A 254 13.59 19.82 -10.21
N ALA A 255 12.62 19.01 -10.59
CA ALA A 255 11.41 18.81 -9.80
C ALA A 255 11.07 17.32 -9.68
N VAL A 256 10.33 17.01 -8.62
CA VAL A 256 9.63 15.75 -8.50
C VAL A 256 8.29 15.90 -9.23
N PRO A 257 7.91 14.98 -10.13
CA PRO A 257 6.63 15.02 -10.83
C PRO A 257 5.45 15.15 -9.88
N VAL A 258 4.44 15.91 -10.27
CA VAL A 258 3.19 16.05 -9.54
C VAL A 258 2.18 15.07 -10.11
N LEU A 259 1.39 14.44 -9.23
CA LEU A 259 0.26 13.61 -9.62
C LEU A 259 -0.73 14.48 -10.41
N ARG A 260 -1.00 14.09 -11.66
CA ARG A 260 -2.00 14.76 -12.50
C ARG A 260 -3.36 14.08 -12.29
N PRO A 261 -4.48 14.81 -12.49
CA PRO A 261 -5.81 14.19 -12.42
C PRO A 261 -5.91 12.97 -13.33
N GLY A 262 -6.32 11.81 -12.78
CA GLY A 262 -6.39 10.55 -13.50
C GLY A 262 -5.03 9.93 -13.87
N GLY A 263 -3.93 10.46 -13.34
CA GLY A 263 -2.60 9.87 -13.45
C GLY A 263 -2.35 8.82 -12.37
N GLU A 264 -1.43 7.90 -12.64
CA GLU A 264 -1.12 6.79 -11.73
C GLU A 264 0.11 7.06 -10.84
N GLU A 265 0.95 8.02 -11.24
CA GLU A 265 2.19 8.33 -10.54
C GLU A 265 2.42 9.84 -10.33
N GLY A 266 3.11 10.15 -9.23
CA GLY A 266 3.55 11.51 -8.91
C GLY A 266 3.36 11.88 -7.45
N ALA A 267 3.90 13.04 -7.08
CA ALA A 267 3.68 13.63 -5.77
C ALA A 267 2.24 14.13 -5.64
N GLY A 268 1.55 13.77 -4.55
CA GLY A 268 0.18 14.19 -4.27
C GLY A 268 -0.01 15.70 -4.11
N ARG A 269 1.07 16.49 -4.14
CA ARG A 269 1.02 17.94 -4.30
C ARG A 269 2.31 18.42 -4.94
N ALA A 270 2.25 19.60 -5.56
CA ALA A 270 3.42 20.23 -6.15
C ALA A 270 4.52 20.46 -5.08
N LEU A 271 5.71 19.93 -5.37
CA LEU A 271 6.93 20.18 -4.63
C LEU A 271 7.74 21.31 -5.30
N PRO A 272 8.54 22.08 -4.55
CA PRO A 272 9.25 23.21 -5.12
C PRO A 272 10.32 22.78 -6.11
N ASN A 273 10.69 23.70 -7.02
CA ASN A 273 11.89 23.55 -7.84
C ASN A 273 13.15 23.47 -6.97
N LEU A 274 14.03 22.51 -7.28
CA LEU A 274 15.24 22.22 -6.52
C LEU A 274 16.51 22.84 -7.13
N ALA A 275 16.45 23.26 -8.38
CA ALA A 275 17.50 24.02 -9.04
C ALA A 275 17.44 25.51 -8.65
N ILE A 276 17.70 25.78 -7.37
CA ILE A 276 17.51 27.10 -6.72
C ILE A 276 18.39 28.23 -7.26
N ASP A 277 19.51 27.91 -7.91
CA ASP A 277 20.44 28.89 -8.50
C ASP A 277 20.28 28.95 -10.05
N GLY A 278 19.18 28.39 -10.59
CA GLY A 278 18.91 28.35 -12.02
C GLY A 278 19.69 27.26 -12.75
N PRO A 279 19.96 27.41 -14.06
CA PRO A 279 20.72 26.43 -14.83
C PRO A 279 22.10 26.14 -14.22
N GLY A 280 22.49 24.86 -14.15
CA GLY A 280 23.79 24.51 -13.60
C GLY A 280 23.94 23.04 -13.19
N HIS A 281 25.04 22.76 -12.49
CA HIS A 281 25.34 21.44 -11.96
C HIS A 281 24.96 21.36 -10.48
N TYR A 282 24.23 20.30 -10.16
CA TYR A 282 23.71 20.03 -8.84
C TYR A 282 24.12 18.66 -8.37
N ARG A 283 24.16 18.49 -7.05
CA ARG A 283 24.31 17.22 -6.37
C ARG A 283 22.97 16.88 -5.75
N VAL A 284 22.49 15.67 -6.02
CA VAL A 284 21.26 15.11 -5.48
C VAL A 284 21.66 14.00 -4.53
N ARG A 285 21.45 14.23 -3.23
CA ARG A 285 21.63 13.22 -2.19
C ARG A 285 20.26 12.73 -1.74
N VAL A 286 20.04 11.42 -1.81
CA VAL A 286 18.81 10.79 -1.32
C VAL A 286 19.15 9.95 -0.10
N TYR A 287 18.34 10.13 0.94
CA TYR A 287 18.30 9.26 2.09
C TYR A 287 17.00 8.47 2.05
N ALA A 288 17.08 7.15 2.15
CA ALA A 288 15.94 6.24 2.11
C ALA A 288 15.90 5.38 3.37
N ARG A 289 14.69 5.19 3.89
CA ARG A 289 14.39 4.22 4.94
C ARG A 289 12.97 3.72 4.76
N ALA A 290 12.74 2.46 5.09
CA ALA A 290 11.43 1.85 5.16
C ALA A 290 11.21 1.19 6.52
N ASP A 291 9.94 1.18 6.94
CA ASP A 291 9.43 0.39 8.04
C ASP A 291 8.81 -0.89 7.48
N ALA A 292 9.53 -2.00 7.63
CA ALA A 292 9.13 -3.30 7.13
C ALA A 292 7.86 -3.84 7.83
N ASP A 293 7.55 -3.34 9.02
CA ASP A 293 6.41 -3.78 9.82
C ASP A 293 5.15 -2.91 9.58
N SER A 294 5.23 -1.92 8.70
CA SER A 294 4.08 -1.10 8.31
C SER A 294 3.09 -1.93 7.50
N ALA A 295 2.03 -2.40 8.18
CA ALA A 295 0.95 -3.17 7.60
C ALA A 295 -0.16 -2.29 6.97
N GLY A 296 0.02 -0.97 6.91
CA GLY A 296 -1.01 -0.05 6.45
C GLY A 296 -0.67 0.73 5.19
N MET A 297 -1.67 1.43 4.64
CA MET A 297 -1.58 2.35 3.50
C MET A 297 -0.81 3.65 3.80
N LEU A 298 -0.52 3.88 5.09
CA LEU A 298 0.34 4.98 5.52
C LEU A 298 1.77 4.75 5.04
N PRO A 299 2.54 5.83 4.86
CA PRO A 299 3.86 5.73 4.26
C PRO A 299 4.74 4.77 5.05
N ALA A 300 5.05 3.63 4.43
CA ALA A 300 6.00 2.63 4.93
C ALA A 300 7.43 3.02 4.54
N GLU A 301 7.59 4.00 3.67
CA GLU A 301 8.87 4.43 3.13
C GLU A 301 9.00 5.96 3.19
N TRP A 302 10.20 6.43 3.53
CA TRP A 302 10.52 7.85 3.57
C TRP A 302 11.78 8.13 2.77
N HIS A 303 11.66 9.03 1.81
CA HIS A 303 12.79 9.61 1.09
C HIS A 303 12.99 11.06 1.52
N LEU A 304 14.23 11.40 1.88
CA LEU A 304 14.69 12.77 1.99
C LEU A 304 15.64 13.07 0.84
N ILE A 305 15.25 13.96 -0.05
CA ILE A 305 16.03 14.43 -1.17
C ILE A 305 16.65 15.77 -0.79
N VAL A 306 17.96 15.82 -0.84
CA VAL A 306 18.77 17.01 -0.60
C VAL A 306 19.43 17.40 -1.91
N VAL A 307 19.19 18.62 -2.36
CA VAL A 307 19.80 19.18 -3.56
C VAL A 307 20.67 20.37 -3.18
N HIS A 308 21.88 20.44 -3.72
CA HIS A 308 22.75 21.61 -3.56
C HIS A 308 23.67 21.78 -4.79
N PRO A 309 24.25 22.96 -5.01
CA PRO A 309 25.23 23.17 -6.08
C PRO A 309 26.43 22.22 -5.95
N GLY A 310 26.93 21.72 -7.08
CA GLY A 310 28.16 20.92 -7.12
C GLY A 310 28.45 20.31 -8.49
N ARG A 311 29.73 20.24 -8.86
CA ARG A 311 30.17 19.89 -10.24
C ARG A 311 30.45 18.41 -10.47
N SER A 312 30.63 17.62 -9.41
CA SER A 312 30.96 16.21 -9.55
C SER A 312 29.76 15.42 -10.06
N ARG A 313 29.96 14.63 -11.12
CA ARG A 313 28.97 13.66 -11.62
C ARG A 313 29.05 12.28 -10.97
N LYS A 314 30.14 12.03 -10.22
CA LYS A 314 30.38 10.72 -9.62
C LYS A 314 29.31 10.38 -8.59
N GLU A 315 28.76 9.17 -8.71
CA GLU A 315 27.91 8.58 -7.68
C GLU A 315 28.74 8.17 -6.46
N VAL A 316 28.20 8.46 -5.28
CA VAL A 316 28.79 8.13 -3.98
C VAL A 316 27.71 7.47 -3.12
N VAL A 317 27.92 6.22 -2.76
CA VAL A 317 27.11 5.54 -1.74
C VAL A 317 27.76 5.78 -0.38
N HIS A 318 26.97 6.25 0.59
CA HIS A 318 27.41 6.49 1.95
C HIS A 318 26.97 5.33 2.85
N ARG A 319 27.90 4.81 3.66
CA ARG A 319 27.67 3.70 4.61
C ARG A 319 28.11 4.14 6.00
#